data_AF-W2D081-F1
#
_entry.id   AF-W2D081-F1
#
_cell.length_a   1.000
_cell.length_b   1.000
_cell.length_c   1.000
_cell.angle_alpha   90.00
_cell.angle_beta   90.00
_cell.angle_gamma   90.00
#
_symmetry.space_group_name_H-M   'P 1'
#
loop_
_entity.id
_entity.type
_entity.pdbx_description
1 polymer ?
#
loop_
_entity_poly.entity_id
_entity_poly.type
_entity_poly.pdbx_seq_one_letter_code
_entity_poly.pdbx_strand_id
1 'polypeptide(L)'
;KIVTLESERKGFLKERDTAAAKLEEIKGSVVFHSDKIREARADRAHFESQLQRDADSVPVNKLSVKGVPDGADVKTIAARLQEISEKARTEGEYNKIGEIYGFPVMVKTESTAKDLFDCSVNRFFVQGRSGILYTYNNGRLAADPKLACQNFLNALERIPKVIETHERELAKVKEQIPVFEAAASGVWRKEDELRTLKRNAAELDRKIALSLAPPTPPEKEEQAADKNVVEKENGARLPQADRVEHDAASRVVIGKVKWRRTT
;
A
#
# COMPACT_ATOMS: atom_id res chain seq x y z
N LYS A 1 22.57 -2.70 -37.07
CA LYS A 1 21.41 -3.60 -36.90
C LYS A 1 21.39 -4.31 -35.54
N ILE A 2 22.44 -5.04 -35.13
CA ILE A 2 22.53 -5.71 -33.81
C ILE A 2 22.27 -4.72 -32.66
N VAL A 3 23.01 -3.60 -32.62
CA VAL A 3 22.85 -2.55 -31.59
C VAL A 3 21.42 -2.01 -31.49
N THR A 4 20.74 -1.85 -32.64
CA THR A 4 19.33 -1.41 -32.70
C THR A 4 18.40 -2.45 -32.05
N LEU A 5 18.55 -3.72 -32.43
CA LEU A 5 17.77 -4.82 -31.86
C LEU A 5 18.04 -5.03 -30.37
N GLU A 6 19.28 -4.87 -29.90
CA GLU A 6 19.61 -4.89 -28.47
C GLU A 6 18.94 -3.75 -27.71
N SER A 7 18.89 -2.56 -28.31
CA SER A 7 18.21 -1.40 -27.71
C SER A 7 16.70 -1.62 -27.63
N GLU A 8 16.08 -2.16 -28.70
CA GLU A 8 14.66 -2.56 -28.70
C GLU A 8 14.38 -3.62 -27.62
N ARG A 9 15.20 -4.67 -27.52
CA ARG A 9 15.06 -5.71 -26.50
C ARG A 9 15.15 -5.14 -25.10
N LYS A 10 16.11 -4.23 -24.86
CA LYS A 10 16.27 -3.56 -23.57
C LYS A 10 15.04 -2.72 -23.22
N GLY A 11 14.50 -1.97 -24.18
CA GLY A 11 13.26 -1.22 -24.01
C GLY A 11 12.09 -2.12 -23.64
N PHE A 12 11.89 -3.20 -24.40
CA PHE A 12 10.84 -4.18 -24.16
C PHE A 12 10.93 -4.81 -22.76
N LEU A 13 12.12 -5.25 -22.35
CA LEU A 13 12.32 -5.84 -21.01
C LEU A 13 12.00 -4.83 -19.91
N LYS A 14 12.38 -3.56 -20.08
CA LYS A 14 12.05 -2.50 -19.13
C LYS A 14 10.54 -2.25 -19.04
N GLU A 15 9.84 -2.25 -20.17
CA GLU A 15 8.37 -2.11 -20.20
C GLU A 15 7.69 -3.29 -19.51
N ARG A 16 8.14 -4.51 -19.79
CA ARG A 16 7.65 -5.73 -19.14
C ARG A 16 7.85 -5.69 -17.62
N ASP A 17 9.04 -5.34 -17.17
CA ASP A 17 9.36 -5.26 -15.73
C ASP A 17 8.56 -4.14 -15.05
N THR A 18 8.32 -3.02 -15.74
CA THR A 18 7.44 -1.94 -15.27
C THR A 18 5.99 -2.41 -15.16
N ALA A 19 5.50 -3.16 -16.14
CA ALA A 19 4.16 -3.74 -16.12
C ALA A 19 4.00 -4.76 -14.99
N ALA A 20 5.01 -5.60 -14.75
CA ALA A 20 5.03 -6.55 -13.64
C ALA A 20 5.00 -5.83 -12.29
N ALA A 21 5.80 -4.77 -12.10
CA ALA A 21 5.77 -3.96 -10.89
C ALA A 21 4.39 -3.32 -10.66
N LYS A 22 3.77 -2.79 -11.73
CA LYS A 22 2.42 -2.21 -11.64
C LYS A 22 1.35 -3.26 -11.33
N LEU A 23 1.49 -4.46 -11.87
CA LEU A 23 0.59 -5.57 -11.58
C LEU A 23 0.61 -5.96 -10.09
N GLU A 24 1.79 -5.99 -9.46
CA GLU A 24 1.90 -6.25 -8.03
C GLU A 24 1.27 -5.14 -7.17
N GLU A 25 1.40 -3.87 -7.57
CA GLU A 25 0.69 -2.75 -6.93
C GLU A 25 -0.85 -2.90 -7.03
N ILE A 26 -1.33 -3.31 -8.22
CA ILE A 26 -2.76 -3.56 -8.47
C ILE A 26 -3.26 -4.72 -7.60
N LYS A 27 -2.52 -5.82 -7.51
CA LYS A 27 -2.87 -6.95 -6.63
C LYS A 27 -2.91 -6.54 -5.17
N GLY A 28 -1.95 -5.74 -4.71
CA GLY A 28 -1.97 -5.15 -3.37
C GLY A 28 -3.22 -4.30 -3.13
N SER A 29 -3.62 -3.50 -4.12
CA SER A 29 -4.84 -2.69 -4.07
C SER A 29 -6.12 -3.53 -4.04
N VAL A 30 -6.16 -4.68 -4.74
CA VAL A 30 -7.26 -5.65 -4.68
C VAL A 30 -7.41 -6.20 -3.26
N VAL A 31 -6.31 -6.64 -2.64
CA VAL A 31 -6.32 -7.14 -1.26
C VAL A 31 -6.82 -6.05 -0.31
N PHE A 32 -6.24 -4.84 -0.42
CA PHE A 32 -6.63 -3.70 0.41
C PHE A 32 -8.12 -3.38 0.32
N HIS A 33 -8.69 -3.26 -0.89
CA HIS A 33 -10.12 -2.96 -1.04
C HIS A 33 -11.01 -4.12 -0.59
N SER A 34 -10.61 -5.37 -0.86
CA SER A 34 -11.37 -6.55 -0.42
C SER A 34 -11.43 -6.64 1.10
N ASP A 35 -10.31 -6.39 1.79
CA ASP A 35 -10.27 -6.36 3.24
C ASP A 35 -11.13 -5.23 3.81
N LYS A 36 -11.03 -4.02 3.25
CA LYS A 36 -11.86 -2.89 3.72
C LYS A 36 -13.36 -3.15 3.55
N ILE A 37 -13.77 -3.83 2.47
CA ILE A 37 -15.17 -4.25 2.28
C ILE A 37 -15.58 -5.27 3.35
N ARG A 38 -14.75 -6.29 3.59
CA ARG A 38 -15.02 -7.33 4.59
C ARG A 38 -15.15 -6.74 5.99
N GLU A 39 -14.20 -5.89 6.38
CA GLU A 39 -14.17 -5.19 7.66
C GLU A 39 -15.41 -4.30 7.84
N ALA A 40 -15.73 -3.45 6.85
CA ALA A 40 -16.87 -2.57 6.92
C ALA A 40 -18.21 -3.33 6.94
N ARG A 41 -18.30 -4.48 6.25
CA ARG A 41 -19.49 -5.36 6.34
C ARG A 41 -19.65 -5.97 7.72
N ALA A 42 -18.56 -6.37 8.37
CA ALA A 42 -18.59 -6.87 9.74
C ALA A 42 -19.02 -5.79 10.73
N ASP A 43 -18.50 -4.57 10.58
CA ASP A 43 -18.90 -3.40 11.38
C ASP A 43 -20.38 -3.07 11.17
N ARG A 44 -20.86 -3.09 9.91
CA ARG A 44 -22.28 -2.90 9.59
C ARG A 44 -23.16 -3.94 10.28
N ALA A 45 -22.83 -5.22 10.17
CA ALA A 45 -23.61 -6.30 10.77
C ALA A 45 -23.65 -6.16 12.31
N HIS A 46 -22.53 -5.77 12.91
CA HIS A 46 -22.50 -5.49 14.35
C HIS A 46 -23.40 -4.31 14.72
N PHE A 47 -23.30 -3.20 14.00
CA PHE A 47 -24.15 -2.03 14.23
C PHE A 47 -25.63 -2.38 14.08
N GLU A 48 -26.02 -3.06 13.00
CA GLU A 48 -27.40 -3.50 12.77
C GLU A 48 -27.91 -4.45 13.86
N SER A 49 -27.06 -5.32 14.42
CA SER A 49 -27.45 -6.23 15.52
C SER A 49 -27.74 -5.54 16.85
N GLN A 50 -27.13 -4.37 17.08
CA GLN A 50 -27.28 -3.60 18.32
C GLN A 50 -28.24 -2.41 18.16
N LEU A 51 -28.59 -2.07 16.91
CA LEU A 51 -29.38 -0.90 16.56
C LEU A 51 -30.74 -0.95 17.24
N GLN A 52 -31.02 0.07 18.05
CA GLN A 52 -32.33 0.24 18.66
C GLN A 52 -33.10 1.30 17.91
N ARG A 53 -34.39 1.03 17.68
CA ARG A 53 -35.32 1.93 17.03
C ARG A 53 -36.42 2.29 18.01
N ASP A 54 -36.86 3.54 17.95
CA ASP A 54 -38.00 4.01 18.73
C ASP A 54 -39.33 3.55 18.10
N ALA A 55 -40.45 4.00 18.68
CA ALA A 55 -41.80 3.66 18.23
C ALA A 55 -42.08 4.07 16.77
N ASP A 56 -41.37 5.08 16.26
CA ASP A 56 -41.49 5.59 14.89
C ASP A 56 -40.47 4.93 13.94
N SER A 57 -39.82 3.84 14.39
CA SER A 57 -38.75 3.13 13.67
C SER A 57 -37.50 3.98 13.40
N VAL A 58 -37.32 5.09 14.09
CA VAL A 58 -36.15 5.98 13.96
C VAL A 58 -35.01 5.43 14.83
N PRO A 59 -33.77 5.35 14.31
CA PRO A 59 -32.59 4.99 15.09
C PRO A 59 -32.42 5.85 16.34
N VAL A 60 -32.41 5.21 17.52
CA VAL A 60 -32.19 5.89 18.79
C VAL A 60 -30.72 6.26 18.93
N ASN A 61 -30.43 7.47 19.38
CA ASN A 61 -29.06 7.87 19.65
C ASN A 61 -28.60 7.36 21.03
N LYS A 62 -27.64 6.44 21.05
CA LYS A 62 -27.05 5.84 22.27
C LYS A 62 -25.64 6.33 22.57
N LEU A 63 -25.34 7.58 22.24
CA LEU A 63 -24.04 8.16 22.52
C LEU A 63 -23.79 8.28 24.03
N SER A 64 -22.69 7.69 24.49
CA SER A 64 -22.11 7.92 25.81
C SER A 64 -20.80 8.69 25.67
N VAL A 65 -20.58 9.68 26.53
CA VAL A 65 -19.38 10.54 26.52
C VAL A 65 -18.72 10.53 27.89
N LYS A 66 -17.40 10.40 27.91
CA LYS A 66 -16.59 10.37 29.13
C LYS A 66 -16.82 11.64 29.96
N GLY A 67 -17.23 11.43 31.21
CA GLY A 67 -17.53 12.50 32.17
C GLY A 67 -18.97 13.01 32.12
N VAL A 68 -19.84 12.37 31.33
CA VAL A 68 -21.29 12.62 31.34
C VAL A 68 -22.00 11.39 31.93
N PRO A 69 -22.94 11.56 32.88
CA PRO A 69 -23.72 10.44 33.41
C PRO A 69 -24.57 9.76 32.33
N ASP A 70 -24.81 8.46 32.49
CA ASP A 70 -25.72 7.73 31.60
C ASP A 70 -27.14 8.28 31.69
N GLY A 71 -27.80 8.45 30.54
CA GLY A 71 -29.15 9.03 30.46
C GLY A 71 -29.21 10.56 30.62
N ALA A 72 -28.07 11.26 30.60
CA ALA A 72 -28.04 12.72 30.57
C ALA A 72 -28.79 13.30 29.36
N ASP A 73 -29.26 14.53 29.50
CA ASP A 73 -29.97 15.21 28.42
C ASP A 73 -29.04 15.56 27.24
N VAL A 74 -29.64 15.71 26.06
CA VAL A 74 -28.90 16.02 24.82
C VAL A 74 -28.07 17.29 24.95
N LYS A 75 -28.52 18.27 25.73
CA LYS A 75 -27.80 19.53 25.95
C LYS A 75 -26.52 19.32 26.75
N THR A 76 -26.54 18.52 27.81
CA THR A 76 -25.35 18.21 28.60
C THR A 76 -24.32 17.45 27.78
N ILE A 77 -24.75 16.45 27.00
CA ILE A 77 -23.86 15.70 26.10
C ILE A 77 -23.24 16.64 25.06
N ALA A 78 -24.06 17.48 24.41
CA ALA A 78 -23.59 18.43 23.40
C ALA A 78 -22.62 19.46 23.98
N ALA A 79 -22.90 20.00 25.17
CA ALA A 79 -22.01 20.94 25.86
C ALA A 79 -20.65 20.29 26.13
N ARG A 80 -20.63 19.02 26.57
CA ARG A 80 -19.39 18.28 26.76
C ARG A 80 -18.63 18.03 25.46
N LEU A 81 -19.33 17.68 24.39
CA LEU A 81 -18.73 17.52 23.06
C LEU A 81 -18.12 18.82 22.54
N GLN A 82 -18.82 19.94 22.73
CA GLN A 82 -18.33 21.27 22.36
C GLN A 82 -17.07 21.64 23.16
N GLU A 83 -17.07 21.39 24.47
CA GLU A 83 -15.89 21.59 25.31
C GLU A 83 -14.69 20.78 24.79
N ILE A 84 -14.90 19.50 24.46
CA ILE A 84 -13.85 18.65 23.87
C ILE A 84 -13.40 19.23 22.52
N SER A 85 -14.33 19.70 21.68
CA SER A 85 -14.01 20.29 20.39
C SER A 85 -13.13 21.54 20.50
N GLU A 86 -13.26 22.32 21.55
CA GLU A 86 -12.47 23.54 21.77
C GLU A 86 -11.13 23.25 22.47
N LYS A 87 -11.17 22.39 23.50
CA LYS A 87 -10.05 22.22 24.44
C LYS A 87 -9.18 21.00 24.16
N ALA A 88 -9.64 20.00 23.40
CA ALA A 88 -8.82 18.82 23.17
C ALA A 88 -7.53 19.18 22.43
N ARG A 89 -6.42 18.62 22.92
CA ARG A 89 -5.09 18.69 22.32
C ARG A 89 -4.55 17.26 22.30
N THR A 90 -4.72 16.59 21.18
CA THR A 90 -4.36 15.17 21.06
C THR A 90 -3.00 14.95 20.42
N GLU A 91 -2.28 16.02 20.06
CA GLU A 91 -0.95 15.94 19.44
C GLU A 91 -0.92 15.09 18.16
N GLY A 92 -2.06 14.96 17.48
CA GLY A 92 -2.22 14.16 16.26
C GLY A 92 -2.66 12.71 16.50
N GLU A 93 -2.75 12.27 17.76
CA GLU A 93 -3.23 10.94 18.14
C GLU A 93 -4.75 10.88 18.26
N TYR A 94 -5.28 9.66 18.25
CA TYR A 94 -6.71 9.39 18.45
C TYR A 94 -7.00 9.08 19.91
N ASN A 95 -7.76 9.96 20.56
CA ASN A 95 -8.13 9.81 21.97
C ASN A 95 -9.59 9.36 22.11
N LYS A 96 -9.84 8.28 22.88
CA LYS A 96 -11.20 7.81 23.17
C LYS A 96 -11.90 8.80 24.10
N ILE A 97 -13.06 9.29 23.67
CA ILE A 97 -13.90 10.23 24.42
C ILE A 97 -15.27 9.67 24.77
N GLY A 98 -15.64 8.51 24.22
CA GLY A 98 -16.97 7.97 24.39
C GLY A 98 -17.19 6.69 23.61
N GLU A 99 -18.45 6.33 23.45
CA GLU A 99 -18.88 5.13 22.75
C GLU A 99 -20.29 5.31 22.20
N ILE A 100 -20.58 4.66 21.08
CA ILE A 100 -21.93 4.59 20.51
C ILE A 100 -22.14 3.19 19.95
N TYR A 101 -23.15 2.46 20.42
CA TYR A 101 -23.47 1.10 19.97
C TYR A 101 -22.28 0.12 20.02
N GLY A 102 -21.39 0.23 21.01
CA GLY A 102 -20.18 -0.60 21.10
C GLY A 102 -18.99 -0.11 20.27
N PHE A 103 -19.14 0.99 19.52
CA PHE A 103 -18.07 1.60 18.73
C PHE A 103 -17.41 2.75 19.49
N PRO A 104 -16.08 2.72 19.72
CA PRO A 104 -15.36 3.81 20.34
C PRO A 104 -15.53 5.12 19.58
N VAL A 105 -15.87 6.19 20.31
CA VAL A 105 -15.87 7.55 19.78
C VAL A 105 -14.52 8.18 20.09
N MET A 106 -13.85 8.66 19.04
CA MET A 106 -12.49 9.18 19.09
C MET A 106 -12.47 10.65 18.69
N VAL A 107 -11.55 11.42 19.29
CA VAL A 107 -11.20 12.77 18.86
C VAL A 107 -9.74 12.83 18.44
N LYS A 108 -9.43 13.63 17.42
CA LYS A 108 -8.08 13.94 16.97
C LYS A 108 -7.95 15.43 16.65
N THR A 109 -6.92 16.07 17.18
CA THR A 109 -6.53 17.43 16.82
C THR A 109 -5.74 17.41 15.53
N GLU A 110 -6.25 18.09 14.50
CA GLU A 110 -5.51 18.37 13.28
C GLU A 110 -5.02 19.82 13.30
N SER A 111 -3.71 20.02 13.34
CA SER A 111 -3.09 21.33 13.19
C SER A 111 -2.95 21.68 11.72
N THR A 112 -3.51 22.81 11.29
CA THR A 112 -3.27 23.37 9.97
C THR A 112 -2.40 24.61 10.12
N ALA A 113 -1.14 24.52 9.71
CA ALA A 113 -0.27 25.68 9.56
C ALA A 113 -0.67 26.44 8.28
N LYS A 114 -1.67 27.32 8.40
CA LYS A 114 -1.96 28.33 7.38
C LYS A 114 -1.86 29.70 8.04
N ASP A 115 -1.02 30.56 7.45
CA ASP A 115 -0.97 32.00 7.70
C ASP A 115 -0.47 32.44 9.09
N LEU A 116 0.65 31.88 9.56
CA LEU A 116 1.34 32.27 10.82
C LEU A 116 0.53 32.05 12.12
N PHE A 117 -0.70 31.54 12.03
CA PHE A 117 -1.52 31.11 13.16
C PHE A 117 -1.67 29.59 13.16
N ASP A 118 -1.39 28.95 14.29
CA ASP A 118 -1.68 27.53 14.51
C ASP A 118 -3.19 27.34 14.72
N CYS A 119 -3.92 27.19 13.62
CA CYS A 119 -5.31 26.78 13.65
C CYS A 119 -5.39 25.27 13.91
N SER A 120 -5.68 24.89 15.15
CA SER A 120 -5.99 23.51 15.52
C SER A 120 -7.49 23.26 15.43
N VAL A 121 -7.88 22.19 14.73
CA VAL A 121 -9.29 21.78 14.60
C VAL A 121 -9.42 20.36 15.13
N ASN A 122 -10.32 20.17 16.10
CA ASN A 122 -10.64 18.84 16.59
C ASN A 122 -11.65 18.15 15.68
N ARG A 123 -11.33 16.92 15.27
CA ARG A 123 -12.18 16.06 14.46
C ARG A 123 -12.61 14.84 15.22
N PHE A 124 -13.87 14.49 15.02
CA PHE A 124 -14.54 13.39 15.68
C PHE A 124 -14.73 12.21 14.73
N PHE A 125 -14.51 11.01 15.26
CA PHE A 125 -14.57 9.75 14.54
C PHE A 125 -15.28 8.69 15.36
N VAL A 126 -15.91 7.74 14.67
CA VAL A 126 -16.39 6.50 15.26
C VAL A 126 -15.52 5.38 14.73
N GLN A 127 -14.84 4.66 15.62
CA GLN A 127 -13.90 3.61 15.25
C GLN A 127 -14.62 2.27 15.13
N GLY A 128 -14.59 1.68 13.94
CA GLY A 128 -14.98 0.30 13.64
C GLY A 128 -14.13 -0.72 14.39
N ARG A 129 -14.62 -1.94 14.55
CA ARG A 129 -13.94 -3.01 15.29
C ARG A 129 -12.62 -3.41 14.63
N SER A 130 -12.52 -3.21 13.32
CA SER A 130 -11.32 -3.47 12.52
C SER A 130 -10.43 -2.23 12.36
N GLY A 131 -10.73 -1.14 13.07
CA GLY A 131 -9.96 0.11 13.04
C GLY A 131 -10.34 1.09 11.92
N ILE A 132 -11.41 0.86 11.18
CA ILE A 132 -11.93 1.84 10.20
C ILE A 132 -12.47 3.06 10.95
N LEU A 133 -12.09 4.26 10.53
CA LEU A 133 -12.56 5.50 11.15
C LEU A 133 -13.70 6.11 10.34
N TYR A 134 -14.92 5.96 10.85
CA TYR A 134 -16.11 6.57 10.26
C TYR A 134 -16.28 8.00 10.74
N THR A 135 -16.73 8.87 9.84
CA THR A 135 -16.94 10.28 10.17
C THR A 135 -18.09 10.89 9.37
N TYR A 136 -18.73 11.89 9.97
CA TYR A 136 -19.76 12.72 9.37
C TYR A 136 -19.30 14.18 9.36
N ASN A 137 -19.68 14.95 8.34
CA ASN A 137 -19.26 16.35 8.19
C ASN A 137 -17.73 16.57 8.35
N ASN A 138 -16.93 15.64 7.81
CA ASN A 138 -15.47 15.61 7.97
C ASN A 138 -15.01 15.70 9.44
N GLY A 139 -15.77 15.14 10.36
CA GLY A 139 -15.47 15.09 11.79
C GLY A 139 -15.73 16.40 12.51
N ARG A 140 -16.35 17.40 11.89
CA ARG A 140 -16.72 18.64 12.56
C ARG A 140 -18.08 18.50 13.24
N LEU A 141 -18.17 18.91 14.50
CA LEU A 141 -19.46 19.01 15.20
C LEU A 141 -20.34 20.08 14.55
N ALA A 142 -21.64 19.85 14.61
CA ALA A 142 -22.62 20.87 14.30
C ALA A 142 -22.72 21.87 15.47
N ALA A 143 -23.13 23.11 15.18
CA ALA A 143 -23.39 24.10 16.23
C ALA A 143 -24.68 23.79 17.01
N ASP A 144 -25.66 23.16 16.37
CA ASP A 144 -26.88 22.73 17.04
C ASP A 144 -26.63 21.50 17.94
N PRO A 145 -27.04 21.52 19.21
CA PRO A 145 -26.83 20.42 20.15
C PRO A 145 -27.36 19.07 19.70
N LYS A 146 -28.55 19.03 19.09
CA LYS A 146 -29.16 17.76 18.65
C LYS A 146 -28.36 17.19 17.48
N LEU A 147 -28.04 18.02 16.50
CA LEU A 147 -27.23 17.60 15.35
C LEU A 147 -25.81 17.19 15.75
N ALA A 148 -25.20 17.86 16.72
CA ALA A 148 -23.87 17.52 17.23
C ALA A 148 -23.83 16.09 17.78
N CYS A 149 -24.82 15.72 18.60
CA CYS A 149 -24.95 14.35 19.10
C CYS A 149 -25.31 13.36 17.98
N GLN A 150 -26.12 13.77 17.00
CA GLN A 150 -26.56 12.91 15.90
C GLN A 150 -25.44 12.56 14.91
N ASN A 151 -24.41 13.40 14.78
CA ASN A 151 -23.29 13.19 13.85
C ASN A 151 -22.62 11.82 13.97
N PHE A 152 -22.54 11.25 15.17
CA PHE A 152 -21.91 9.94 15.40
C PHE A 152 -22.77 8.79 14.89
N LEU A 153 -24.10 8.88 15.05
CA LEU A 153 -25.02 7.91 14.47
C LEU A 153 -25.00 8.02 12.95
N ASN A 154 -25.03 9.25 12.42
CA ASN A 154 -24.91 9.49 10.98
C ASN A 154 -23.58 8.98 10.42
N ALA A 155 -22.50 8.96 11.21
CA ALA A 155 -21.23 8.38 10.78
C ALA A 155 -21.33 6.85 10.60
N LEU A 156 -22.04 6.15 11.48
CA LEU A 156 -22.31 4.72 11.36
C LEU A 156 -23.29 4.42 10.20
N GLU A 157 -24.28 5.27 9.97
CA GLU A 157 -25.19 5.14 8.81
C GLU A 157 -24.49 5.30 7.46
N ARG A 158 -23.25 5.82 7.43
CA ARG A 158 -22.43 5.90 6.22
C ARG A 158 -21.65 4.63 5.89
N ILE A 159 -21.63 3.63 6.76
CA ILE A 159 -20.92 2.37 6.51
C ILE A 159 -21.32 1.74 5.15
N PRO A 160 -22.62 1.67 4.75
CA PRO A 160 -23.01 1.16 3.44
C PRO A 160 -22.37 1.94 2.28
N LYS A 161 -22.22 3.26 2.40
CA LYS A 161 -21.59 4.08 1.36
C LYS A 161 -20.08 3.84 1.26
N VAL A 162 -19.43 3.55 2.39
CA VAL A 162 -18.01 3.17 2.42
C VAL A 162 -17.81 1.82 1.71
N ILE A 163 -18.69 0.85 1.97
CA ILE A 163 -18.70 -0.45 1.28
C ILE A 163 -18.85 -0.25 -0.24
N GLU A 164 -19.87 0.50 -0.67
CA GLU A 164 -20.14 0.76 -2.08
C GLU A 164 -18.93 1.43 -2.79
N THR A 165 -18.28 2.37 -2.11
CA THR A 165 -17.09 3.05 -2.64
C THR A 165 -15.95 2.07 -2.87
N HIS A 166 -15.64 1.22 -1.88
CA HIS A 166 -14.57 0.24 -2.03
C HIS A 166 -14.91 -0.86 -3.03
N GLU A 167 -16.18 -1.27 -3.15
CA GLU A 167 -16.61 -2.21 -4.18
C GLU A 167 -16.40 -1.65 -5.59
N ARG A 168 -16.72 -0.37 -5.78
CA ARG A 168 -16.49 0.32 -7.06
C ARG A 168 -15.01 0.41 -7.41
N GLU A 169 -14.16 0.80 -6.44
CA GLU A 169 -12.72 0.87 -6.68
C GLU A 169 -12.11 -0.51 -6.89
N LEU A 170 -12.58 -1.54 -6.16
CA LEU A 170 -12.18 -2.93 -6.37
C LEU A 170 -12.48 -3.40 -7.80
N ALA A 171 -13.66 -3.08 -8.33
CA ALA A 171 -14.03 -3.43 -9.71
C ALA A 171 -13.07 -2.77 -10.72
N LYS A 172 -12.84 -1.46 -10.61
CA LYS A 172 -11.92 -0.71 -11.49
C LYS A 172 -10.48 -1.22 -11.45
N VAL A 173 -9.99 -1.59 -10.26
CA VAL A 173 -8.63 -2.11 -10.09
C VAL A 173 -8.54 -3.51 -10.74
N LYS A 174 -9.57 -4.35 -10.57
CA LYS A 174 -9.62 -5.68 -11.20
C LYS A 174 -9.65 -5.63 -12.72
N GLU A 175 -10.34 -4.66 -13.30
CA GLU A 175 -10.39 -4.47 -14.77
C GLU A 175 -9.00 -4.20 -15.38
N GLN A 176 -8.05 -3.66 -14.62
CA GLN A 176 -6.70 -3.38 -15.10
C GLN A 176 -5.79 -4.61 -15.11
N ILE A 177 -6.13 -5.66 -14.34
CA ILE A 177 -5.29 -6.85 -14.17
C ILE A 177 -4.94 -7.50 -15.52
N PRO A 178 -5.90 -7.83 -16.41
CA PRO A 178 -5.59 -8.54 -17.64
C PRO A 178 -4.64 -7.78 -18.57
N VAL A 179 -4.73 -6.44 -18.58
CA VAL A 179 -3.89 -5.58 -19.41
C VAL A 179 -2.43 -5.64 -18.93
N PHE A 180 -2.20 -5.50 -17.62
CA PHE A 180 -0.85 -5.56 -17.07
C PHE A 180 -0.29 -6.98 -17.02
N GLU A 181 -1.13 -8.00 -16.83
CA GLU A 181 -0.73 -9.40 -16.97
C GLU A 181 -0.23 -9.70 -18.39
N ALA A 182 -0.98 -9.31 -19.42
CA ALA A 182 -0.57 -9.52 -20.81
C ALA A 182 0.74 -8.80 -21.14
N ALA A 183 0.93 -7.57 -20.64
CA ALA A 183 2.16 -6.82 -20.82
C ALA A 183 3.36 -7.43 -20.06
N ALA A 184 3.14 -7.94 -18.84
CA ALA A 184 4.17 -8.58 -18.03
C ALA A 184 4.55 -9.98 -18.56
N SER A 185 3.62 -10.71 -19.17
CA SER A 185 3.87 -12.02 -19.78
C SER A 185 4.38 -11.94 -21.22
N GLY A 186 4.50 -10.74 -21.78
CA GLY A 186 4.91 -10.54 -23.17
C GLY A 186 6.30 -11.11 -23.46
N VAL A 187 6.45 -11.71 -24.65
CA VAL A 187 7.74 -12.21 -25.16
C VAL A 187 8.21 -11.35 -26.33
N TRP A 188 9.49 -10.96 -26.32
CA TRP A 188 10.09 -10.20 -27.41
C TRP A 188 10.33 -11.09 -28.64
N ARG A 189 9.57 -10.85 -29.72
CA ARG A 189 9.51 -11.77 -30.88
C ARG A 189 10.79 -11.84 -31.73
N LYS A 190 11.70 -10.87 -31.60
CA LYS A 190 12.95 -10.80 -32.41
C LYS A 190 14.16 -11.42 -31.69
N GLU A 191 13.93 -12.21 -30.64
CA GLU A 191 15.00 -12.86 -29.87
C GLU A 191 15.87 -13.77 -30.76
N ASP A 192 15.24 -14.58 -31.61
CA ASP A 192 15.96 -15.52 -32.49
C ASP A 192 16.70 -14.81 -33.64
N GLU A 193 16.14 -13.72 -34.17
CA GLU A 193 16.82 -12.86 -35.15
C GLU A 193 18.08 -12.25 -34.54
N LEU A 194 17.98 -11.68 -33.34
CA LEU A 194 19.11 -11.10 -32.63
C LEU A 194 20.18 -12.16 -32.33
N ARG A 195 19.76 -13.36 -31.88
CA ARG A 195 20.68 -14.47 -31.59
C ARG A 195 21.44 -14.92 -32.84
N THR A 196 20.75 -15.05 -33.96
CA THR A 196 21.35 -15.44 -35.25
C THR A 196 22.35 -14.39 -35.74
N LEU A 197 22.00 -13.11 -35.69
CA LEU A 197 22.90 -12.02 -36.09
C LEU A 197 24.16 -11.97 -35.22
N LYS A 198 24.03 -12.18 -33.90
CA LYS A 198 25.18 -12.24 -32.99
C LYS A 198 26.11 -13.41 -33.30
N ARG A 199 25.56 -14.60 -33.58
CA ARG A 199 26.35 -15.77 -33.99
C ARG A 199 27.13 -15.46 -35.26
N ASN A 200 26.46 -14.93 -36.29
CA ASN A 200 27.09 -14.61 -37.57
C ASN A 200 28.20 -13.56 -37.41
N ALA A 201 28.00 -12.55 -36.56
CA ALA A 201 29.03 -11.55 -36.25
C ALA A 201 30.25 -12.18 -35.57
N ALA A 202 30.06 -13.03 -34.56
CA ALA A 202 31.15 -13.71 -33.88
C ALA A 202 31.92 -14.69 -34.79
N GLU A 203 31.23 -15.37 -35.70
CA GLU A 203 31.86 -16.23 -36.71
C GLU A 203 32.73 -15.43 -37.69
N LEU A 204 32.24 -14.27 -38.12
CA LEU A 204 33.01 -13.35 -38.97
C LEU A 204 34.23 -12.81 -38.23
N ASP A 205 34.07 -12.35 -36.99
CA ASP A 205 35.18 -11.85 -36.16
C ASP A 205 36.25 -12.92 -35.97
N ARG A 206 35.85 -14.18 -35.72
CA ARG A 206 36.79 -15.31 -35.62
C ARG A 206 37.54 -15.56 -36.93
N LYS A 207 36.86 -15.50 -38.08
CA LYS A 207 37.50 -15.65 -39.40
C LYS A 207 38.49 -14.51 -39.67
N ILE A 208 38.13 -13.28 -39.32
CA ILE A 208 39.01 -12.11 -39.45
C ILE A 208 40.25 -12.28 -38.56
N ALA A 209 40.06 -12.66 -37.29
CA ALA A 209 41.17 -12.90 -36.36
C ALA A 209 42.12 -14.01 -36.85
N LEU A 210 41.58 -15.10 -37.40
CA LEU A 210 42.38 -16.18 -37.99
C LEU A 210 43.14 -15.74 -39.25
N SER A 211 42.54 -14.88 -40.08
CA SER A 211 43.21 -14.33 -41.27
C SER A 211 44.28 -13.28 -40.95
N LEU A 212 44.16 -12.60 -39.81
CA LEU A 212 45.11 -11.58 -39.35
C LEU A 212 46.18 -12.16 -38.41
N ALA A 213 46.04 -13.43 -37.99
CA ALA A 213 47.07 -14.11 -37.23
C ALA A 213 48.35 -14.21 -38.07
N PRO A 214 49.53 -13.78 -37.56
CA PRO A 214 50.78 -13.89 -38.29
C PRO A 214 51.06 -15.37 -38.63
N PRO A 215 51.73 -15.66 -39.76
CA PRO A 215 52.07 -17.04 -40.12
C PRO A 215 52.87 -17.66 -38.98
N THR A 216 52.35 -18.75 -38.42
CA THR A 216 53.07 -19.58 -37.46
C THR A 216 54.38 -20.03 -38.13
N PRO A 217 55.56 -19.80 -37.52
CA PRO A 217 56.77 -20.47 -37.97
C PRO A 217 56.55 -21.98 -37.91
N PRO A 218 57.10 -22.76 -38.86
CA PRO A 218 56.87 -24.19 -38.91
C PRO A 218 57.31 -24.85 -37.61
N GLU A 219 56.45 -25.74 -37.11
CA GLU A 219 56.70 -26.62 -35.98
C GLU A 219 58.06 -27.32 -36.16
N LYS A 220 58.97 -27.09 -35.21
CA LYS A 220 60.01 -28.07 -34.94
C LYS A 220 59.44 -29.04 -33.90
N GLU A 221 59.19 -30.26 -34.35
CA GLU A 221 59.18 -31.42 -33.49
C GLU A 221 60.50 -31.47 -32.74
N GLU A 222 60.47 -31.39 -31.40
CA GLU A 222 61.52 -31.97 -30.58
C GLU A 222 60.91 -32.45 -29.26
N GLN A 223 60.91 -33.77 -29.13
CA GLN A 223 60.64 -34.50 -27.90
C GLN A 223 61.69 -34.12 -26.84
N ALA A 224 61.29 -33.97 -25.57
CA ALA A 224 61.93 -34.64 -24.43
C ALA A 224 61.40 -34.15 -23.06
N ALA A 225 61.12 -35.15 -22.22
CA ALA A 225 61.42 -35.20 -20.78
C ALA A 225 60.63 -34.31 -19.80
N ASP A 226 59.57 -34.91 -19.24
CA ASP A 226 59.49 -35.36 -17.84
C ASP A 226 60.28 -34.59 -16.75
N LYS A 227 59.54 -34.06 -15.75
CA LYS A 227 59.91 -33.99 -14.32
C LYS A 227 58.75 -33.46 -13.44
N ASN A 228 57.88 -34.39 -13.05
CA ASN A 228 57.56 -34.81 -11.67
C ASN A 228 57.53 -33.81 -10.46
N VAL A 229 56.44 -33.97 -9.66
CA VAL A 229 56.20 -33.73 -8.20
C VAL A 229 56.17 -32.26 -7.73
N VAL A 230 55.23 -31.74 -6.91
CA VAL A 230 54.79 -32.24 -5.59
C VAL A 230 53.41 -31.67 -5.17
N GLU A 231 52.53 -32.57 -4.72
CA GLU A 231 51.35 -32.31 -3.88
C GLU A 231 51.75 -31.81 -2.49
N LYS A 232 51.01 -30.85 -1.92
CA LYS A 232 50.74 -30.83 -0.48
C LYS A 232 49.32 -30.35 -0.19
N GLU A 233 48.52 -31.29 0.30
CA GLU A 233 47.31 -31.07 1.08
C GLU A 233 47.58 -30.27 2.37
N ASN A 234 46.57 -29.51 2.77
CA ASN A 234 46.02 -29.33 4.13
C ASN A 234 44.98 -28.20 3.99
N GLY A 235 43.69 -28.33 4.30
CA GLY A 235 43.06 -29.09 5.37
C GLY A 235 42.29 -28.09 6.25
N ALA A 236 41.02 -28.42 6.55
CA ALA A 236 40.12 -27.80 7.54
C ALA A 236 39.42 -26.47 7.15
N ARG A 237 38.15 -26.21 7.48
CA ARG A 237 36.99 -26.97 7.96
C ARG A 237 35.81 -25.97 7.95
N LEU A 238 34.62 -26.41 7.53
CA LEU A 238 33.36 -25.70 7.78
C LEU A 238 33.08 -25.59 9.30
N PRO A 239 32.19 -24.68 9.70
CA PRO A 239 30.89 -25.18 10.13
C PRO A 239 29.69 -24.40 9.59
N GLN A 240 28.56 -25.10 9.65
CA GLN A 240 27.24 -24.82 9.11
C GLN A 240 26.28 -24.39 10.23
N ALA A 241 25.15 -23.78 9.83
CA ALA A 241 23.87 -23.62 10.54
C ALA A 241 23.86 -22.52 11.64
N ASP A 242 22.78 -21.77 11.89
CA ASP A 242 21.35 -22.02 11.66
C ASP A 242 20.52 -20.73 11.84
N ARG A 243 19.32 -20.71 11.21
CA ARG A 243 18.02 -20.10 11.62
C ARG A 243 17.77 -18.57 11.70
N VAL A 244 16.89 -18.15 10.77
CA VAL A 244 15.58 -17.47 10.91
C VAL A 244 15.26 -16.74 12.23
N GLU A 245 14.93 -15.44 12.13
CA GLU A 245 13.77 -14.87 12.83
C GLU A 245 13.18 -13.66 12.08
N HIS A 246 11.85 -13.63 12.05
CA HIS A 246 10.99 -12.53 11.61
C HIS A 246 11.12 -11.35 12.58
N ASP A 247 11.09 -10.12 12.08
CA ASP A 247 10.26 -9.13 12.77
C ASP A 247 9.70 -8.04 11.84
N ALA A 248 8.44 -7.74 12.11
CA ALA A 248 7.58 -6.81 11.39
C ALA A 248 7.63 -5.45 12.07
N ALA A 249 7.83 -4.38 11.29
CA ALA A 249 7.56 -3.02 11.76
C ALA A 249 6.81 -2.23 10.70
N SER A 250 5.49 -2.27 10.82
CA SER A 250 4.53 -1.38 10.17
C SER A 250 4.90 0.09 10.36
N ARG A 251 5.13 0.81 9.26
CA ARG A 251 5.08 2.28 9.19
C ARG A 251 4.35 2.70 7.93
N VAL A 252 3.03 2.89 8.03
CA VAL A 252 2.25 3.61 7.02
C VAL A 252 2.00 5.01 7.55
N VAL A 253 2.86 5.94 7.14
CA VAL A 253 2.62 7.39 7.24
C VAL A 253 2.13 7.83 5.86
N ILE A 254 0.84 8.17 5.76
CA ILE A 254 0.26 8.76 4.54
C ILE A 254 0.66 10.23 4.50
N GLY A 255 1.83 10.51 3.92
CA GLY A 255 2.24 11.85 3.50
C GLY A 255 1.80 12.09 2.06
N LYS A 256 0.85 13.01 1.84
CA LYS A 256 0.43 13.48 0.51
C LYS A 256 1.61 14.10 -0.24
N VAL A 257 2.12 13.44 -1.28
CA VAL A 257 3.05 14.07 -2.24
C VAL A 257 2.22 14.87 -3.25
N LYS A 258 2.26 16.20 -3.12
CA LYS A 258 1.68 17.16 -4.07
C LYS A 258 2.72 17.45 -5.16
N TRP A 259 2.46 17.00 -6.37
CA TRP A 259 3.28 17.34 -7.54
C TRP A 259 3.07 18.81 -7.91
N ARG A 260 4.13 19.63 -7.82
CA ARG A 260 4.17 20.95 -8.48
C ARG A 260 4.60 20.72 -9.93
N ARG A 261 3.79 21.22 -10.88
CA ARG A 261 4.24 21.43 -12.26
C ARG A 261 5.01 22.74 -12.28
N THR A 262 6.27 22.71 -12.67
CA THR A 262 7.04 23.87 -13.10
C THR A 262 6.73 24.12 -14.58
N THR A 263 6.25 25.32 -14.89
CA THR A 263 6.52 26.02 -16.15
C THR A 263 7.67 26.97 -15.91
#